data_AF-A0A1M6VGJ0-F1
#
_entry.id   AF-A0A1M6VGJ0-F1
#
_cell.length_a   1.000
_cell.length_b   1.000
_cell.length_c   1.000
_cell.angle_alpha   90.00
_cell.angle_beta   90.00
_cell.angle_gamma   90.00
#
_symmetry.space_group_name_H-M   'P 1'
#
loop_
_entity.id
_entity.type
_entity.pdbx_description
1 polymer ?
#
loop_
_entity_poly.entity_id
_entity_poly.type
_entity_poly.pdbx_seq_one_letter_code
_entity_poly.pdbx_strand_id
1 'polypeptide(L)'
;MPLHRPVAVFLAAVITLALTTAAAVTDPRGGELDGFSIGHLPAAIDEETSVSDFAYEWGDVAFTSRVWERPRDGGGVEVVMQVLVLRGDALTDLDALRDFLAEYHERSPQEWELTPFDNGGVPALHGATEAFWTPGKGVAVEVRDAFGILGQEELLATARGVGPDGPGDPADRA
;
A
#
# COMPACT_ATOMS: atom_id res chain seq x y z
N MET A 1 -28.12 32.83 -60.07
CA MET A 1 -27.81 32.66 -58.63
C MET A 1 -27.99 31.20 -58.26
N PRO A 2 -26.92 30.39 -58.14
CA PRO A 2 -27.02 29.06 -57.54
C PRO A 2 -26.76 29.15 -56.03
N LEU A 3 -27.68 28.62 -55.23
CA LEU A 3 -27.55 28.41 -53.79
C LEU A 3 -27.32 26.90 -53.55
N HIS A 4 -26.17 26.58 -52.97
CA HIS A 4 -25.86 25.25 -52.45
C HIS A 4 -26.78 24.88 -51.28
N ARG A 5 -27.09 23.59 -51.12
CA ARG A 5 -27.06 22.93 -49.81
C ARG A 5 -27.00 21.39 -49.91
N PRO A 6 -26.37 20.72 -48.92
CA PRO A 6 -25.69 19.43 -49.11
C PRO A 6 -26.48 18.19 -48.63
N VAL A 7 -25.96 17.05 -49.06
CA VAL A 7 -26.31 15.67 -48.69
C VAL A 7 -26.10 15.42 -47.19
N ALA A 8 -27.05 14.74 -46.54
CA ALA A 8 -26.85 14.09 -45.25
C ALA A 8 -27.38 12.65 -45.34
N VAL A 9 -26.46 11.69 -45.42
CA VAL A 9 -26.73 10.25 -45.31
C VAL A 9 -26.76 9.93 -43.82
N PHE A 10 -27.93 9.50 -43.31
CA PHE A 10 -28.07 9.00 -41.95
C PHE A 10 -27.66 7.53 -41.89
N LEU A 11 -26.52 7.23 -41.28
CA LEU A 11 -26.10 5.88 -40.93
C LEU A 11 -26.61 5.59 -39.51
N ALA A 12 -27.61 4.71 -39.39
CA ALA A 12 -28.11 4.23 -38.11
C ALA A 12 -27.14 3.18 -37.53
N ALA A 13 -26.44 3.52 -36.45
CA ALA A 13 -25.65 2.57 -35.69
C ALA A 13 -26.51 1.98 -34.56
N VAL A 14 -26.73 0.66 -34.61
CA VAL A 14 -27.31 -0.13 -33.53
C VAL A 14 -26.22 -0.32 -32.48
N ILE A 15 -26.39 0.29 -31.30
CA ILE A 15 -25.50 0.09 -30.15
C ILE A 15 -26.09 -1.04 -29.29
N THR A 16 -25.49 -2.22 -29.39
CA THR A 16 -25.74 -3.33 -28.46
C THR A 16 -24.93 -3.06 -27.19
N LEU A 17 -25.61 -2.72 -26.09
CA LEU A 17 -24.98 -2.55 -24.79
C LEU A 17 -24.88 -3.91 -24.09
N ALA A 18 -23.69 -4.52 -24.11
CA ALA A 18 -23.37 -5.65 -23.25
C ALA A 18 -22.96 -5.10 -21.88
N LEU A 19 -23.76 -5.37 -20.83
CA LEU A 19 -23.34 -5.14 -19.46
C LEU A 19 -22.49 -6.33 -19.00
N THR A 20 -21.18 -6.14 -18.95
CA THR A 20 -20.27 -7.07 -18.28
C THR A 20 -20.07 -6.60 -16.85
N THR A 21 -20.44 -7.43 -15.87
CA THR A 21 -20.12 -7.21 -14.46
C THR A 21 -18.64 -7.51 -14.23
N ALA A 22 -17.83 -6.48 -14.05
CA ALA A 22 -16.48 -6.60 -13.50
C ALA A 22 -16.55 -6.33 -11.98
N ALA A 23 -16.08 -7.27 -11.16
CA ALA A 23 -15.81 -7.03 -9.76
C ALA A 23 -14.42 -7.58 -9.41
N ALA A 24 -13.40 -6.76 -9.69
CA ALA A 24 -12.26 -6.63 -8.81
C ALA A 24 -12.25 -5.15 -8.41
N VAL A 25 -12.66 -4.85 -7.18
CA VAL A 25 -12.58 -3.48 -6.65
C VAL A 25 -11.84 -3.55 -5.34
N THR A 26 -10.54 -3.23 -5.38
CA THR A 26 -9.84 -2.74 -4.20
C THR A 26 -8.92 -1.59 -4.59
N ASP A 27 -9.51 -0.41 -4.58
CA ASP A 27 -8.90 0.87 -4.29
C ASP A 27 -10.04 1.79 -3.86
N PRO A 28 -10.00 2.38 -2.64
CA PRO A 28 -10.04 3.84 -2.60
C PRO A 28 -9.01 4.48 -1.65
N ARG A 29 -7.86 3.81 -1.49
CA ARG A 29 -6.47 4.35 -1.53
C ARG A 29 -5.41 3.31 -1.15
N GLY A 30 -5.77 2.02 -1.23
CA GLY A 30 -4.91 0.85 -1.04
C GLY A 30 -4.38 0.23 -2.35
N GLY A 31 -4.40 0.97 -3.46
CA GLY A 31 -3.82 0.50 -4.72
C GLY A 31 -2.31 0.23 -4.66
N GLU A 32 -1.66 0.14 -5.82
CA GLU A 32 -0.23 -0.18 -5.93
C GLU A 32 0.69 0.82 -5.21
N LEU A 33 1.76 0.32 -4.61
CA LEU A 33 2.90 1.03 -4.02
C LEU A 33 4.17 0.24 -4.32
N ASP A 34 4.98 0.71 -5.26
CA ASP A 34 6.29 0.12 -5.61
C ASP A 34 6.26 -1.40 -5.86
N GLY A 35 5.33 -1.86 -6.71
CA GLY A 35 5.16 -3.29 -7.05
C GLY A 35 4.48 -4.13 -5.97
N PHE A 36 3.88 -3.51 -4.95
CA PHE A 36 3.02 -4.15 -3.96
C PHE A 36 1.61 -3.56 -4.00
N SER A 37 0.58 -4.39 -3.80
CA SER A 37 -0.80 -3.96 -3.61
C SER A 37 -1.16 -3.90 -2.12
N ILE A 38 -1.94 -2.91 -1.68
CA ILE A 38 -2.43 -2.78 -0.29
C ILE A 38 -3.92 -3.16 -0.24
N GLY A 39 -4.20 -4.46 -0.17
CA GLY A 39 -5.56 -5.00 -0.30
C GLY A 39 -6.48 -4.83 0.90
N HIS A 40 -5.98 -4.41 2.06
CA HIS A 40 -6.77 -4.13 3.26
C HIS A 40 -6.48 -2.72 3.76
N LEU A 41 -7.54 -1.94 4.00
CA LEU A 41 -7.47 -0.67 4.70
C LEU A 41 -8.32 -0.75 5.98
N PRO A 42 -7.81 -0.32 7.13
CA PRO A 42 -8.57 -0.34 8.37
C PRO A 42 -9.68 0.71 8.34
N ALA A 43 -10.74 0.50 9.13
CA ALA A 43 -11.90 1.39 9.17
C ALA A 43 -11.57 2.84 9.60
N ALA A 44 -10.43 3.05 10.26
CA ALA A 44 -9.92 4.38 10.61
C ALA A 44 -9.47 5.20 9.38
N ILE A 45 -9.31 4.56 8.22
CA ILE A 45 -9.09 5.23 6.94
C ILE A 45 -10.46 5.49 6.29
N ASP A 46 -10.93 6.72 6.44
CA ASP A 46 -12.25 7.16 6.01
C ASP A 46 -12.19 8.38 5.08
N GLU A 47 -13.34 9.01 4.83
CA GLU A 47 -13.46 10.18 3.94
C GLU A 47 -12.74 11.43 4.45
N GLU A 48 -12.44 11.52 5.76
CA GLU A 48 -11.69 12.63 6.37
C GLU A 48 -10.18 12.42 6.24
N THR A 49 -9.76 11.24 5.80
CA THR A 49 -8.37 10.86 5.66
C THR A 49 -7.85 11.21 4.26
N SER A 50 -6.79 12.00 4.22
CA SER A 50 -6.01 12.27 3.02
C SER A 50 -4.89 11.25 2.85
N VAL A 51 -4.51 10.95 1.61
CA VAL A 51 -3.39 10.06 1.29
C VAL A 51 -2.32 10.83 0.54
N SER A 52 -1.05 10.54 0.83
CA SER A 52 0.09 11.06 0.09
C SER A 52 1.18 10.01 -0.04
N ASP A 53 1.83 9.97 -1.20
CA ASP A 53 2.97 9.09 -1.47
C ASP A 53 4.27 9.91 -1.44
N PHE A 54 5.33 9.35 -0.86
CA PHE A 54 6.65 9.96 -0.76
C PHE A 54 7.74 9.00 -1.21
N ALA A 55 8.80 9.54 -1.79
CA ALA A 55 10.02 8.80 -2.10
C ALA A 55 11.24 9.52 -1.53
N TYR A 56 12.10 8.80 -0.84
CA TYR A 56 13.33 9.34 -0.23
C TYR A 56 14.36 8.23 -0.02
N GLU A 57 15.55 8.59 0.45
CA GLU A 57 16.64 7.66 0.72
C GLU A 57 17.22 7.93 2.10
N TRP A 58 17.59 6.85 2.82
CA TRP A 58 18.32 6.92 4.08
C TRP A 58 19.19 5.67 4.22
N GLY A 59 20.47 5.84 4.58
CA GLY A 59 21.39 4.72 4.81
C GLY A 59 21.55 3.78 3.61
N ASP A 60 21.67 4.33 2.39
CA ASP A 60 21.74 3.58 1.12
C ASP A 60 20.51 2.69 0.84
N VAL A 61 19.38 2.93 1.52
CA VAL A 61 18.09 2.27 1.30
C VAL A 61 17.10 3.30 0.77
N ALA A 62 16.51 3.00 -0.38
CA ALA A 62 15.43 3.79 -0.96
C ALA A 62 14.10 3.40 -0.30
N PHE A 63 13.29 4.41 0.00
CA PHE A 63 11.95 4.28 0.57
C PHE A 63 10.93 4.80 -0.42
N THR A 64 9.89 4.01 -0.65
CA THR A 64 8.62 4.46 -1.23
C THR A 64 7.55 4.28 -0.16
N SER A 65 6.96 5.36 0.33
CA SER A 65 5.95 5.31 1.40
C SER A 65 4.62 5.88 0.95
N ARG A 66 3.54 5.29 1.45
CA ARG A 66 2.19 5.85 1.41
C ARG A 66 1.76 6.17 2.84
N VAL A 67 1.28 7.39 3.04
CA VAL A 67 0.87 7.92 4.33
C VAL A 67 -0.58 8.33 4.26
N TRP A 68 -1.35 7.90 5.25
CA TRP A 68 -2.71 8.35 5.46
C TRP A 68 -2.75 9.26 6.67
N GLU A 69 -3.28 10.46 6.49
CA GLU A 69 -3.32 11.48 7.53
C GLU A 69 -4.63 12.24 7.52
N ARG A 70 -5.06 12.68 8.70
CA ARG A 70 -6.26 13.49 8.88
C ARG A 70 -5.93 14.80 9.60
N PRO A 71 -6.69 15.88 9.39
CA PRO A 71 -6.49 17.13 10.12
C PRO A 71 -6.77 16.92 11.62
N ARG A 72 -5.98 17.59 12.47
CA ARG A 72 -6.30 17.70 13.91
C ARG A 72 -7.10 18.97 14.18
N ASP A 73 -7.99 18.88 15.17
CA ASP A 73 -8.65 20.05 15.74
C ASP A 73 -7.60 21.04 16.27
N GLY A 74 -7.68 22.29 15.84
CA GLY A 74 -6.71 23.33 16.19
C GLY A 74 -5.50 23.44 15.26
N GLY A 75 -5.46 22.64 14.18
CA GLY A 75 -4.45 22.71 13.13
C GLY A 75 -3.39 21.62 13.21
N GLY A 76 -2.71 21.38 12.08
CA GLY A 76 -1.78 20.27 11.91
C GLY A 76 -2.45 19.00 11.39
N VAL A 77 -1.66 17.95 11.25
CA VAL A 77 -2.09 16.63 10.75
C VAL A 77 -1.72 15.53 11.73
N GLU A 78 -2.51 14.47 11.73
CA GLU A 78 -2.26 13.22 12.45
C GLU A 78 -2.09 12.11 11.44
N VAL A 79 -0.96 11.40 11.50
CA VAL A 79 -0.75 10.22 10.66
C VAL A 79 -1.54 9.06 11.27
N VAL A 80 -2.49 8.54 10.52
CA VAL A 80 -3.32 7.39 10.92
C VAL A 80 -2.58 6.09 10.63
N MET A 81 -1.92 5.99 9.48
CA MET A 81 -1.21 4.78 9.04
C MET A 81 -0.11 5.12 8.04
N GLN A 82 0.92 4.28 7.98
CA GLN A 82 1.93 4.32 6.92
C GLN A 82 2.20 2.91 6.39
N VAL A 83 2.43 2.79 5.09
CA VAL A 83 3.03 1.61 4.46
C VAL A 83 4.30 2.05 3.77
N LEU A 84 5.40 1.33 3.98
CA LEU A 84 6.71 1.61 3.41
C LEU A 84 7.18 0.38 2.64
N VAL A 85 7.66 0.60 1.41
CA VAL A 85 8.44 -0.36 0.64
C VAL A 85 9.88 0.14 0.62
N LEU A 86 10.80 -0.70 1.07
CA LEU A 86 12.21 -0.39 1.20
C LEU A 86 13.02 -1.22 0.22
N ARG A 87 14.01 -0.60 -0.44
CA ARG A 87 14.90 -1.27 -1.39
C ARG A 87 16.36 -0.91 -1.13
N GLY A 88 17.20 -1.93 -0.97
CA GLY A 88 18.64 -1.74 -0.78
C GLY A 88 19.37 -3.05 -0.50
N ASP A 89 20.63 -3.14 -0.94
CA ASP A 89 21.42 -4.38 -0.90
C ASP A 89 21.66 -4.93 0.53
N ALA A 90 21.57 -4.05 1.54
CA ALA A 90 21.72 -4.41 2.95
C ALA A 90 20.52 -5.20 3.51
N LEU A 91 19.34 -5.15 2.86
CA LEU A 91 18.11 -5.81 3.32
C LEU A 91 18.10 -7.29 2.91
N THR A 92 19.01 -8.09 3.47
CA THR A 92 19.25 -9.46 3.02
C THR A 92 18.25 -10.48 3.54
N ASP A 93 17.74 -10.26 4.75
CA ASP A 93 16.86 -11.14 5.49
C ASP A 93 16.15 -10.37 6.62
N LEU A 94 15.31 -11.06 7.38
CA LEU A 94 14.49 -10.46 8.44
C LEU A 94 15.32 -9.90 9.60
N ASP A 95 16.47 -10.49 9.92
CA ASP A 95 17.35 -10.00 10.99
C ASP A 95 18.07 -8.73 10.54
N ALA A 96 18.59 -8.69 9.31
CA ALA A 96 19.19 -7.50 8.72
C ALA A 96 18.18 -6.34 8.62
N LEU A 97 16.93 -6.64 8.24
CA LEU A 97 15.85 -5.65 8.25
C LEU A 97 15.56 -5.13 9.66
N ARG A 98 15.50 -6.01 10.66
CA ARG A 98 15.30 -5.60 12.06
C ARG A 98 16.42 -4.66 12.50
N ASP A 99 17.67 -5.00 12.25
CA ASP A 99 18.80 -4.17 12.68
C ASP A 99 18.78 -2.80 11.97
N PHE A 100 18.45 -2.77 10.67
CA PHE A 100 18.27 -1.53 9.91
C PHE A 100 17.14 -0.66 10.48
N LEU A 101 15.95 -1.25 10.72
CA LEU A 101 14.81 -0.52 11.25
C LEU A 101 15.03 -0.08 12.70
N ALA A 102 15.82 -0.81 13.49
CA ALA A 102 16.19 -0.39 14.83
C ALA A 102 17.00 0.91 14.79
N GLU A 103 17.94 1.03 13.86
CA GLU A 103 18.70 2.26 13.66
C GLU A 103 17.81 3.39 13.12
N TYR A 104 17.04 3.11 12.06
CA TYR A 104 16.17 4.09 11.41
C TYR A 104 15.10 4.67 12.35
N HIS A 105 14.49 3.83 13.20
CA HIS A 105 13.50 4.26 14.19
C HIS A 105 14.11 4.71 15.52
N GLU A 106 15.44 4.81 15.61
CA GLU A 106 16.17 5.14 16.83
C GLU A 106 15.77 4.25 18.03
N ARG A 107 15.48 2.97 17.76
CA ARG A 107 15.10 1.97 18.76
C ARG A 107 16.31 1.27 19.33
N SER A 108 16.31 1.08 20.65
CA SER A 108 17.22 0.16 21.30
C SER A 108 16.85 -1.29 20.97
N PRO A 109 17.75 -2.11 20.40
CA PRO A 109 17.46 -3.52 20.13
C PRO A 109 17.14 -4.34 21.38
N GLN A 110 17.54 -3.86 22.57
CA GLN A 110 17.25 -4.55 23.84
C GLN A 110 15.85 -4.24 24.38
N GLU A 111 15.26 -3.12 23.98
CA GLU A 111 13.94 -2.66 24.45
C GLU A 111 12.86 -2.86 23.39
N TRP A 112 13.26 -3.17 22.15
CA TRP A 112 12.33 -3.39 21.06
C TRP A 112 11.73 -4.80 21.11
N GLU A 113 10.62 -4.91 21.84
CA GLU A 113 9.85 -6.15 21.96
C GLU A 113 9.14 -6.50 20.65
N LEU A 114 9.62 -7.55 20.00
CA LEU A 114 9.10 -8.03 18.72
C LEU A 114 8.60 -9.46 18.84
N THR A 115 7.42 -9.71 18.27
CA THR A 115 6.79 -11.02 18.21
C THR A 115 6.76 -11.53 16.77
N PRO A 116 7.19 -12.78 16.51
CA PRO A 116 7.06 -13.39 15.20
C PRO A 116 5.60 -13.65 14.82
N PHE A 117 5.27 -13.46 13.55
CA PHE A 117 3.99 -13.89 12.99
C PHE A 117 4.14 -14.38 11.55
N ASP A 118 3.13 -15.11 11.08
CA ASP A 118 3.01 -15.50 9.67
C ASP A 118 2.26 -14.42 8.89
N ASN A 119 2.92 -13.87 7.86
CA ASN A 119 2.35 -12.90 6.94
C ASN A 119 2.01 -13.56 5.59
N GLY A 120 1.06 -14.49 5.61
CA GLY A 120 0.64 -15.20 4.41
C GLY A 120 1.70 -16.17 3.89
N GLY A 121 2.37 -16.90 4.78
CA GLY A 121 3.46 -17.82 4.45
C GLY A 121 4.86 -17.19 4.45
N VAL A 122 4.97 -15.89 4.69
CA VAL A 122 6.26 -15.17 4.83
C VAL A 122 6.54 -14.90 6.31
N PRO A 123 7.70 -15.33 6.85
CA PRO A 123 8.10 -14.97 8.21
C PRO A 123 8.19 -13.45 8.39
N ALA A 124 7.58 -12.94 9.46
CA ALA A 124 7.50 -11.53 9.75
C ALA A 124 7.64 -11.26 11.25
N LEU A 125 7.94 -10.01 11.60
CA LEU A 125 7.99 -9.52 12.97
C LEU A 125 6.99 -8.38 13.14
N HIS A 126 6.37 -8.29 14.32
CA HIS A 126 5.59 -7.13 14.70
C HIS A 126 5.91 -6.69 16.12
N GLY A 127 5.86 -5.38 16.33
CA GLY A 127 5.87 -4.75 17.64
C GLY A 127 4.46 -4.30 18.02
N ALA A 128 4.39 -3.28 18.89
CA ALA A 128 3.14 -2.67 19.30
C ALA A 128 2.51 -1.78 18.21
N THR A 129 3.35 -1.12 17.39
CA THR A 129 2.96 -0.07 16.44
C THR A 129 3.46 -0.32 15.02
N GLU A 130 4.06 -1.48 14.76
CA GLU A 130 4.65 -1.78 13.45
C GLU A 130 4.65 -3.29 13.16
N ALA A 131 4.59 -3.63 11.88
CA ALA A 131 4.79 -4.98 11.37
C ALA A 131 5.66 -4.91 10.11
N PHE A 132 6.65 -5.79 9.99
CA PHE A 132 7.60 -5.76 8.87
C PHE A 132 8.13 -7.14 8.47
N TRP A 133 8.52 -7.26 7.21
CA TRP A 133 9.01 -8.50 6.61
C TRP A 133 9.88 -8.26 5.38
N THR A 134 10.55 -9.31 4.92
CA THR A 134 11.36 -9.32 3.67
C THR A 134 10.74 -10.27 2.65
N PRO A 135 9.99 -9.77 1.64
CA PRO A 135 9.45 -10.60 0.56
C PRO A 135 10.52 -11.28 -0.30
N GLY A 136 11.73 -10.72 -0.31
CA GLY A 136 12.88 -11.23 -1.05
C GLY A 136 14.12 -10.41 -0.74
N LYS A 137 15.28 -10.89 -1.19
CA LYS A 137 16.55 -10.19 -0.96
C LYS A 137 16.51 -8.78 -1.56
N GLY A 138 16.92 -7.80 -0.77
CA GLY A 138 17.01 -6.39 -1.17
C GLY A 138 15.68 -5.64 -1.13
N VAL A 139 14.61 -6.27 -0.61
CA VAL A 139 13.28 -5.68 -0.51
C VAL A 139 12.69 -5.96 0.87
N ALA A 140 12.15 -4.92 1.49
CA ALA A 140 11.38 -5.04 2.71
C ALA A 140 10.09 -4.24 2.64
N VAL A 141 9.14 -4.61 3.49
CA VAL A 141 7.88 -3.89 3.67
C VAL A 141 7.66 -3.67 5.15
N GLU A 142 7.18 -2.48 5.51
CA GLU A 142 6.77 -2.12 6.86
C GLU A 142 5.38 -1.47 6.82
N VAL A 143 4.50 -1.87 7.73
CA VAL A 143 3.24 -1.17 8.03
C VAL A 143 3.35 -0.58 9.42
N ARG A 144 2.93 0.68 9.58
CA ARG A 144 3.06 1.43 10.84
C ARG A 144 1.75 2.07 11.29
N ASP A 145 1.50 1.95 12.58
CA ASP A 145 0.51 2.68 13.38
C ASP A 145 1.26 3.59 14.36
N ALA A 146 1.91 4.64 13.84
CA ALA A 146 2.88 5.45 14.59
C ALA A 146 2.31 6.10 15.86
N PHE A 147 0.99 6.26 15.95
CA PHE A 147 0.30 6.88 17.09
C PHE A 147 -0.61 5.91 17.85
N GLY A 148 -0.64 4.62 17.50
CA GLY A 148 -1.47 3.61 18.18
C GLY A 148 -2.97 3.78 17.95
N ILE A 149 -3.37 4.34 16.80
CA ILE A 149 -4.76 4.64 16.44
C ILE A 149 -5.48 3.37 15.97
N LEU A 150 -4.80 2.52 15.21
CA LEU A 150 -5.38 1.32 14.61
C LEU A 150 -5.50 0.20 15.64
N GLY A 151 -4.45 0.04 16.45
CA GLY A 151 -4.26 -1.13 17.29
C GLY A 151 -3.76 -2.35 16.51
N GLN A 152 -3.28 -3.35 17.25
CA GLN A 152 -2.52 -4.46 16.70
C GLN A 152 -3.30 -5.35 15.72
N GLU A 153 -4.59 -5.58 15.96
CA GLU A 153 -5.40 -6.45 15.09
C GLU A 153 -5.49 -5.89 13.66
N GLU A 154 -5.85 -4.61 13.54
CA GLU A 154 -5.95 -3.91 12.26
C GLU A 154 -4.59 -3.71 11.59
N LEU A 155 -3.54 -3.45 12.38
CA LEU A 155 -2.17 -3.40 11.88
C LEU A 155 -1.78 -4.71 11.19
N LEU A 156 -2.02 -5.86 11.84
CA LEU A 156 -1.69 -7.17 11.28
C LEU A 156 -2.62 -7.59 10.14
N ALA A 157 -3.88 -7.16 10.15
CA ALA A 157 -4.79 -7.34 9.01
C ALA A 157 -4.28 -6.58 7.78
N THR A 158 -3.86 -5.32 7.98
CA THR A 158 -3.25 -4.49 6.93
C THR A 158 -1.98 -5.14 6.39
N ALA A 159 -1.07 -5.57 7.27
CA ALA A 159 0.19 -6.22 6.86
C ALA A 159 -0.04 -7.44 5.95
N ARG A 160 -1.04 -8.28 6.28
CA ARG A 160 -1.42 -9.44 5.45
C ARG A 160 -2.09 -9.06 4.13
N GLY A 161 -2.71 -7.88 4.09
CA GLY A 161 -3.26 -7.30 2.88
C GLY A 161 -2.19 -6.77 1.92
N VAL A 162 -0.94 -6.59 2.36
CA VAL A 162 0.15 -6.12 1.50
C VAL A 162 0.87 -7.31 0.86
N GLY A 163 0.75 -7.42 -0.47
CA GLY A 163 1.37 -8.49 -1.26
C GLY A 163 1.93 -7.98 -2.58
N PRO A 164 2.75 -8.78 -3.29
CA PRO A 164 3.25 -8.41 -4.61
C PRO A 164 2.08 -8.14 -5.57
N ASP A 165 2.19 -7.09 -6.37
CA ASP A 165 1.23 -6.86 -7.46
C ASP A 165 1.43 -7.95 -8.52
N GLY A 166 0.48 -8.88 -8.61
CA GLY A 166 0.55 -9.98 -9.58
C GLY A 166 -0.06 -9.56 -10.91
N PRO A 167 0.42 -10.05 -12.07
CA PRO A 167 -0.46 -10.13 -13.23
C PRO A 167 -1.60 -11.07 -12.84
N GLY A 168 -2.85 -10.62 -12.95
CA GLY A 168 -4.03 -11.45 -12.67
C GLY A 168 -3.90 -12.86 -13.26
N ASP A 169 -4.46 -13.84 -12.55
CA ASP A 169 -4.41 -15.27 -12.85
C ASP A 169 -4.52 -15.54 -14.37
N PRO A 170 -3.61 -16.32 -15.00
CA PRO A 170 -3.75 -16.71 -16.41
C PRO A 170 -5.08 -17.41 -16.74
N ALA A 171 -5.85 -17.84 -15.74
CA ALA A 171 -7.24 -18.30 -15.91
C ALA A 171 -8.20 -17.23 -16.47
N ASP A 172 -7.86 -15.94 -16.40
CA ASP A 172 -8.68 -14.84 -16.92
C ASP A 172 -8.41 -14.49 -18.41
N ARG A 173 -7.61 -15.30 -19.13
CA ARG A 173 -7.25 -15.08 -20.54
C ARG A 173 -7.65 -16.19 -21.51
N ALA A 174 -8.58 -17.06 -21.15
CA ALA A 174 -9.08 -18.15 -22.01
C ALA A 174 -10.52 -17.93 -22.48
#